data_AF-A0AAE1MEU7-F1
#
_entry.id   AF-A0AAE1MEU7-F1
#
_cell.length_a   1.000
_cell.length_b   1.000
_cell.length_c   1.000
_cell.angle_alpha   90.00
_cell.angle_beta   90.00
_cell.angle_gamma   90.00
#
_symmetry.space_group_name_H-M   'P 1'
#
loop_
_entity.id
_entity.type
_entity.pdbx_description
1 polymer ?
#
loop_
_entity_poly.entity_id
_entity_poly.type
_entity_poly.pdbx_seq_one_letter_code
_entity_poly.pdbx_strand_id
1 'polypeptide(L)'
;MFEQVLDSLIECTKDIKGAKVENNKFCVSVHYRNVEKNWKIVGQRVLHSLKDYPRLRLTHRRKVLEVRPVIDWDKGKAVTFLLESLGLSNCDMCCLYMLEMIGQMKMLLRF
;
A
#
# COMPACT_ATOMS: atom_id res chain seq x y z
N MET A 1 5.46 8.41 -9.54
CA MET A 1 4.99 7.00 -9.64
C MET A 1 3.62 6.81 -9.01
N PHE A 2 3.43 7.01 -7.69
CA PHE A 2 2.10 6.81 -7.07
C PHE A 2 1.03 7.80 -7.53
N GLU A 3 1.41 9.04 -7.84
CA GLU A 3 0.49 10.03 -8.45
C GLU A 3 -0.03 9.56 -9.81
N GLN A 4 0.86 9.06 -10.69
CA GLN A 4 0.46 8.52 -12.00
C GLN A 4 -0.48 7.31 -11.87
N VAL A 5 -0.24 6.45 -10.88
CA VAL A 5 -1.12 5.31 -10.57
C VAL A 5 -2.46 5.80 -10.05
N LEU A 6 -2.47 6.79 -9.16
CA LEU A 6 -3.69 7.41 -8.66
C LEU A 6 -4.54 7.99 -9.80
N ASP A 7 -3.93 8.79 -10.67
CA ASP A 7 -4.61 9.40 -11.82
C ASP A 7 -5.15 8.34 -12.78
N SER A 8 -4.36 7.30 -13.07
CA SER A 8 -4.77 6.17 -13.90
C SER A 8 -5.97 5.42 -13.31
N LEU A 9 -6.00 5.22 -11.99
CA LEU A 9 -7.10 4.54 -11.29
C LEU A 9 -8.37 5.40 -11.24
N ILE A 10 -8.23 6.72 -11.05
CA ILE A 10 -9.35 7.65 -11.11
C ILE A 10 -9.96 7.61 -12.52
N GLU A 11 -9.12 7.74 -13.54
CA GLU A 11 -9.56 7.77 -14.94
C GLU A 11 -10.22 6.45 -15.36
N CYS A 12 -9.69 5.30 -14.96
CA CYS A 12 -10.24 3.99 -15.35
C CYS A 12 -11.52 3.61 -14.58
N THR A 13 -11.84 4.30 -13.48
CA THR A 13 -13.03 4.04 -12.67
C THR A 13 -14.10 5.14 -12.75
N LYS A 14 -13.85 6.24 -13.47
CA LYS A 14 -14.72 7.42 -13.51
C LYS A 14 -16.16 7.18 -13.98
N ASP A 15 -16.35 6.24 -14.90
CA ASP A 15 -17.65 5.85 -15.46
C ASP A 15 -18.39 4.82 -14.60
N ILE A 16 -17.75 4.30 -13.55
CA ILE A 16 -18.35 3.31 -12.65
C ILE A 16 -18.99 4.04 -11.47
N LYS A 17 -20.31 4.25 -11.55
CA LYS A 17 -21.09 4.86 -10.48
C LYS A 17 -20.91 4.07 -9.16
N GLY A 18 -20.50 4.78 -8.10
CA GLY A 18 -20.28 4.21 -6.77
C GLY A 18 -18.86 3.70 -6.51
N ALA A 19 -17.96 3.73 -7.50
CA ALA A 19 -16.53 3.53 -7.28
C ALA A 19 -15.90 4.81 -6.71
N LYS A 20 -14.96 4.68 -5.76
CA LYS A 20 -14.21 5.79 -5.19
C LYS A 20 -12.74 5.41 -5.03
N VAL A 21 -11.85 6.28 -5.47
CA VAL A 21 -10.41 6.12 -5.26
C VAL A 21 -9.97 6.99 -4.08
N GLU A 22 -9.16 6.42 -3.21
CA GLU A 22 -8.61 7.08 -2.02
C GLU A 22 -7.08 6.93 -2.02
N ASN A 23 -6.39 8.05 -1.85
CA ASN A 23 -4.93 8.07 -1.71
C ASN A 23 -4.55 7.98 -0.24
N ASN A 24 -3.94 6.87 0.17
CA ASN A 24 -3.35 6.72 1.50
C ASN A 24 -1.83 6.90 1.42
N LYS A 25 -1.22 7.20 2.57
CA LYS A 25 0.22 7.51 2.67
C LYS A 25 1.16 6.47 2.03
N PHE A 26 0.74 5.21 1.96
CA PHE A 26 1.55 4.10 1.42
C PHE A 26 0.82 3.20 0.42
N CYS A 27 -0.42 3.50 0.07
CA CYS A 27 -1.22 2.70 -0.85
C CYS A 27 -2.35 3.52 -1.49
N VAL A 28 -2.86 3.04 -2.63
CA VAL A 28 -4.06 3.60 -3.24
C VAL A 28 -5.20 2.59 -3.11
N SER A 29 -6.35 3.04 -2.63
CA SER A 29 -7.50 2.18 -2.35
C SER A 29 -8.65 2.49 -3.29
N VAL A 30 -9.16 1.49 -4.00
CA VAL A 30 -10.36 1.58 -4.83
C VAL A 30 -11.51 0.90 -4.11
N HIS A 31 -12.45 1.71 -3.63
CA HIS A 31 -13.67 1.28 -2.95
C HIS A 31 -14.76 1.03 -3.98
N TYR A 32 -15.40 -0.13 -3.92
CA TYR A 32 -16.52 -0.50 -4.79
C TYR A 32 -17.72 -1.03 -4.00
N ARG A 33 -17.83 -0.61 -2.72
CA ARG A 33 -18.93 -1.02 -1.84
C ARG A 33 -20.31 -0.63 -2.39
N ASN A 34 -20.38 0.51 -3.08
CA ASN A 34 -21.60 1.08 -3.63
C ASN A 34 -21.78 0.75 -5.13
N VAL A 35 -21.02 -0.21 -5.66
CA VAL A 35 -21.14 -0.66 -7.05
C VAL A 35 -22.06 -1.88 -7.10
N GLU A 36 -23.21 -1.75 -7.77
CA GLU A 36 -24.27 -2.76 -7.73
C GLU A 36 -23.98 -4.01 -8.59
N LYS A 37 -23.57 -3.83 -9.85
CA LYS A 37 -23.39 -4.95 -10.81
C LYS A 37 -21.98 -5.07 -11.39
N ASN A 38 -21.21 -3.99 -11.40
CA ASN A 38 -19.96 -3.90 -12.17
C ASN A 38 -18.68 -4.06 -11.32
N TRP A 39 -18.76 -4.66 -10.14
CA TRP A 39 -17.60 -4.79 -9.25
C TRP A 39 -16.47 -5.66 -9.84
N LYS A 40 -16.80 -6.67 -10.65
CA LYS A 40 -15.80 -7.47 -11.37
C LYS A 40 -15.03 -6.64 -12.40
N ILE A 41 -15.72 -5.71 -13.06
CA ILE A 41 -15.15 -4.81 -14.06
C ILE A 41 -14.15 -3.86 -13.39
N VAL A 42 -14.48 -3.34 -12.20
CA VAL A 42 -13.53 -2.53 -11.39
C VAL A 42 -12.23 -3.31 -11.18
N GLY A 43 -12.31 -4.57 -10.73
CA GLY A 43 -11.14 -5.41 -10.52
C GLY A 43 -10.30 -5.63 -11.78
N GLN A 44 -10.95 -5.90 -12.91
CA GLN A 44 -10.24 -6.09 -14.18
C GLN A 44 -9.55 -4.81 -14.66
N ARG A 45 -10.21 -3.65 -14.56
CA ARG A 45 -9.63 -2.37 -14.99
C ARG A 45 -8.46 -1.96 -14.12
N VAL A 46 -8.58 -2.11 -12.80
CA VAL A 46 -7.50 -1.86 -11.85
C VAL A 46 -6.34 -2.83 -12.10
N LEU A 47 -6.59 -4.11 -12.35
CA LEU A 47 -5.52 -5.05 -12.68
C LEU A 47 -4.82 -4.69 -14.00
N HIS A 48 -5.59 -4.26 -15.00
CA HIS A 48 -5.06 -3.85 -16.29
C HIS A 48 -4.17 -2.61 -16.17
N SER A 49 -4.58 -1.59 -15.40
CA SER A 49 -3.78 -0.37 -15.20
C SER A 49 -2.48 -0.62 -14.42
N LEU A 50 -2.36 -1.76 -13.73
CA LEU A 50 -1.16 -2.15 -12.99
C LEU A 50 -0.18 -3.02 -13.78
N LYS A 51 -0.50 -3.43 -15.01
CA LYS A 51 0.39 -4.29 -15.82
C LYS A 51 1.77 -3.67 -16.05
N ASP A 52 1.81 -2.35 -16.20
CA ASP A 52 3.05 -1.60 -16.43
C ASP A 52 3.84 -1.33 -15.13
N TYR A 53 3.30 -1.74 -13.98
CA TYR A 53 3.85 -1.49 -12.66
C TYR A 53 4.15 -2.80 -11.90
N PRO A 54 5.17 -3.58 -12.30
CA PRO A 54 5.48 -4.87 -11.69
C PRO A 54 5.89 -4.79 -10.21
N ARG A 55 6.29 -3.60 -9.74
CA ARG A 55 6.60 -3.33 -8.33
C ARG A 55 5.37 -3.02 -7.49
N LEU A 56 4.16 -3.12 -8.05
CA LEU A 56 2.91 -2.94 -7.33
C LEU A 56 2.15 -4.26 -7.24
N ARG A 57 1.53 -4.49 -6.09
CA ARG A 57 0.66 -5.64 -5.84
C ARG A 57 -0.77 -5.15 -5.58
N LEU A 58 -1.71 -5.80 -6.26
CA LEU A 58 -3.13 -5.65 -5.97
C LEU A 58 -3.55 -6.59 -4.84
N THR A 59 -4.17 -6.08 -3.79
CA THR A 59 -4.70 -6.86 -2.67
C THR A 59 -6.21 -6.64 -2.54
N HIS A 60 -6.96 -7.72 -2.41
CA HIS A 60 -8.41 -7.65 -2.23
C HIS A 60 -8.79 -7.70 -0.75
N ARG A 61 -9.65 -6.76 -0.32
CA ARG A 61 -10.25 -6.72 1.03
C ARG A 61 -11.78 -6.55 0.92
N ARG A 62 -12.47 -6.41 2.07
CA ARG A 62 -13.93 -6.27 2.19
C ARG A 62 -14.50 -5.12 1.33
N LYS A 63 -14.77 -5.42 0.06
CA LYS A 63 -15.25 -4.48 -0.97
C LYS A 63 -14.28 -3.32 -1.28
N VAL A 64 -12.97 -3.57 -1.16
CA VAL A 64 -11.89 -2.61 -1.46
C VAL A 64 -10.74 -3.34 -2.18
N LEU A 65 -10.17 -2.70 -3.19
CA LEU A 65 -8.94 -3.11 -3.86
C LEU A 65 -7.82 -2.17 -3.43
N GLU A 66 -6.76 -2.70 -2.83
CA GLU A 66 -5.59 -1.93 -2.40
C GLU A 66 -4.43 -2.16 -3.37
N VAL A 67 -3.92 -1.09 -3.96
CA VAL A 67 -2.68 -1.08 -4.73
C VAL A 67 -1.54 -0.68 -3.81
N ARG A 68 -0.57 -1.57 -3.67
CA ARG A 68 0.51 -1.44 -2.68
C ARG A 68 1.86 -1.64 -3.36
N PRO A 69 2.92 -0.94 -2.91
CA PRO A 69 4.26 -1.28 -3.36
C PRO A 69 4.65 -2.66 -2.84
N VAL A 70 5.36 -3.43 -3.66
CA VAL A 70 6.07 -4.62 -3.23
C VAL A 70 7.32 -4.14 -2.49
N ILE A 71 7.31 -4.31 -1.18
CA ILE A 71 8.43 -3.95 -0.30
C ILE A 71 8.91 -5.23 0.36
N ASP A 72 10.17 -5.58 0.11
CA ASP A 72 10.85 -6.62 0.87
C ASP A 72 11.17 -6.06 2.26
N TRP A 73 10.32 -6.44 3.22
CA TRP A 73 10.43 -5.92 4.58
C TRP A 73 11.50 -6.67 5.38
N ASP A 74 12.67 -6.05 5.50
CA ASP A 74 13.74 -6.49 6.39
C ASP A 74 13.72 -5.64 7.67
N LYS A 75 13.22 -6.25 8.76
CA LYS A 75 13.14 -5.58 10.07
C LYS A 75 14.53 -5.17 10.58
N GLY A 76 15.55 -5.99 10.36
CA GLY A 76 16.90 -5.72 10.81
C GLY A 76 17.46 -4.48 10.11
N LYS A 77 17.41 -4.45 8.78
CA LYS A 77 17.85 -3.29 7.99
C LYS A 77 17.10 -2.01 8.34
N ALA A 78 15.79 -2.10 8.56
CA ALA A 78 14.99 -0.95 8.95
C ALA A 78 15.41 -0.40 10.32
N VAL A 79 15.66 -1.27 11.31
CA VAL A 79 16.15 -0.85 12.63
C VAL A 79 17.56 -0.28 12.54
N THR A 80 18.47 -0.94 11.83
CA THR A 80 19.84 -0.46 11.63
C THR A 80 19.85 0.93 11.01
N PHE A 81 19.08 1.15 9.94
CA PHE A 81 18.96 2.45 9.28
C PHE A 81 18.44 3.54 10.24
N LEU A 82 17.44 3.23 11.08
CA LEU A 82 16.91 4.18 12.05
C LEU A 82 17.92 4.48 13.18
N LEU A 83 18.60 3.45 13.71
CA LEU A 83 19.62 3.65 14.75
C LEU A 83 20.77 4.51 14.23
N GLU A 84 21.24 4.26 13.01
CA GLU A 84 22.29 5.06 12.37
C GLU A 84 21.83 6.51 12.15
N SER A 85 20.62 6.70 11.62
CA SER A 85 20.07 8.04 11.33
C SER A 85 19.86 8.88 12.60
N LEU A 86 19.63 8.24 13.74
CA LEU A 86 19.41 8.88 15.03
C LEU A 86 20.70 8.97 15.88
N GLY A 87 21.83 8.42 15.41
CA GLY A 87 23.09 8.38 16.16
C GLY A 87 23.06 7.44 17.38
N LEU A 88 22.19 6.43 17.36
CA LEU A 88 21.94 5.49 18.47
C LEU A 88 22.53 4.09 18.21
N SER A 89 23.46 3.97 17.26
CA SER A 89 24.02 2.69 16.77
C SER A 89 24.65 1.80 17.86
N ASN A 90 25.03 2.35 19.02
CA ASN A 90 25.62 1.59 20.13
C ASN A 90 24.64 1.33 21.29
N CYS A 91 23.34 1.58 21.12
CA CYS A 91 22.33 1.40 22.17
C CYS A 91 21.53 0.10 21.99
N ASP A 92 21.92 -0.96 22.69
CA ASP A 92 21.24 -2.27 22.62
C ASP A 92 19.78 -2.21 23.09
N MET A 93 19.50 -1.42 24.13
CA MET A 93 18.13 -1.20 24.62
C MET A 93 17.26 -0.53 23.54
N CYS A 94 17.80 0.47 22.83
CA CYS A 94 17.10 1.18 21.77
C CYS A 94 16.78 0.25 20.60
N CYS A 95 17.67 -0.70 20.30
CA CYS A 95 17.47 -1.71 19.26
C CYS A 95 16.25 -2.59 19.56
N LEU A 96 16.09 -3.07 20.80
CA LEU A 96 14.94 -3.88 21.21
C LEU A 96 13.60 -3.12 21.06
N TYR A 97 13.52 -1.88 21.54
CA TYR A 97 12.31 -1.05 21.40
C TYR A 97 11.98 -0.76 19.93
N MET A 98 12.99 -0.46 19.11
CA MET A 98 12.78 -0.17 17.69
C MET A 98 12.39 -1.42 16.89
N LEU A 99 12.90 -2.60 17.24
CA LEU A 99 12.47 -3.88 16.65
C LEU A 99 10.99 -4.14 16.90
N GLU A 100 10.52 -3.89 18.12
CA GLU A 100 9.11 -4.04 18.46
C GLU A 100 8.24 -3.01 17.73
N MET A 101 8.66 -1.74 17.71
CA MET A 101 7.96 -0.66 17.01
C MET A 101 7.85 -0.88 15.50
N ILE A 102 8.95 -1.28 14.84
CA ILE A 102 8.97 -1.64 13.41
C ILE A 102 8.10 -2.87 13.15
N GLY A 103 8.08 -3.82 14.10
CA GLY A 103 7.15 -4.96 14.09
C GLY A 103 5.69 -4.53 14.07
N GLN A 104 5.29 -3.60 14.94
CA GLN A 104 3.94 -3.06 14.97
C GLN A 104 3.62 -2.21 13.73
N MET A 105 4.57 -1.45 13.20
CA MET A 105 4.41 -0.74 11.93
C MET A 105 4.13 -1.68 10.78
N LYS A 106 4.82 -2.83 10.68
CA LYS A 106 4.50 -3.84 9.66
C LYS A 106 3.06 -4.36 9.82
N MET A 107 2.60 -4.57 11.05
CA MET A 107 1.23 -5.03 11.33
C MET A 107 0.17 -3.98 10.97
N LEU A 108 0.40 -2.72 11.35
CA LEU A 108 -0.49 -1.59 11.05
C LEU A 108 -0.54 -1.29 9.56
N LEU A 109 0.64 -1.23 8.94
CA LEU A 109 0.78 -0.98 7.53
C LEU A 109 0.48 -2.22 6.72
N ARG A 110 0.31 -3.42 7.28
CA ARG A 110 -0.07 -4.66 6.56
C ARG A 110 0.74 -4.91 5.27
N PHE A 111 2.04 -4.65 5.33
CA PHE A 111 3.00 -5.05 4.29
C PHE A 111 3.23 -6.56 4.32
#